data_AF-A0A5C5BR98-F1
#
_entry.id   AF-A0A5C5BR98-F1
#
_cell.length_a   1.000
_cell.length_b   1.000
_cell.length_c   1.000
_cell.angle_alpha   90.00
_cell.angle_beta   90.00
_cell.angle_gamma   90.00
#
_symmetry.space_group_name_H-M   'P 1'
#
loop_
_entity.id
_entity.type
_entity.pdbx_description
1 polymer ?
#
loop_
_entity_poly.entity_id
_entity_poly.type
_entity_poly.pdbx_seq_one_letter_code
_entity_poly.pdbx_strand_id
1 'polypeptide(L)' 'MVPIGYMIRAALRCDTALSRAMLRACGVPVPRRFRTGSVVRASEYDGVAECFANHGSPMDGR' A
#
# COMPACT_ATOMS: atom_id res chain seq x y z
N MET A 1 10.43 -15.78 23.29
CA MET A 1 9.52 -16.04 22.16
C MET A 1 9.04 -14.69 21.62
N VAL A 2 9.05 -14.48 20.31
CA VAL A 2 8.60 -13.20 19.72
C VAL A 2 7.07 -13.23 19.53
N PRO A 3 6.31 -12.22 20.00
CA PRO A 3 4.86 -12.20 19.80
C PRO A 3 4.48 -12.12 18.32
N ILE A 4 3.42 -12.83 17.92
CA ILE A 4 2.90 -12.78 16.55
C ILE A 4 2.57 -11.36 16.09
N GLY A 5 2.03 -10.52 16.99
CA GLY A 5 1.72 -9.12 16.69
C GLY A 5 2.96 -8.26 16.39
N TYR A 6 4.11 -8.57 16.99
CA TYR A 6 5.36 -7.91 16.61
C TYR A 6 5.77 -8.31 15.19
N MET A 7 5.70 -9.60 14.87
CA MET A 7 6.09 -10.10 13.56
C MET A 7 5.23 -9.54 12.44
N ILE A 8 3.91 -9.41 12.64
CA ILE A 8 3.00 -8.78 11.68
C ILE A 8 3.39 -7.31 11.42
N ARG A 9 3.65 -6.54 12.49
CA ARG A 9 4.07 -5.14 12.36
C ARG A 9 5.41 -4.99 11.63
N ALA A 10 6.36 -5.90 11.89
CA ALA A 10 7.63 -5.93 11.18
C ALA A 10 7.43 -6.27 9.69
N ALA A 11 6.62 -7.28 9.40
CA ALA A 11 6.35 -7.72 8.03
C ALA A 11 5.67 -6.62 7.18
N LEU A 12 4.75 -5.84 7.75
CA LEU A 12 4.11 -4.70 7.08
C LEU A 12 5.11 -3.59 6.68
N ARG A 13 6.27 -3.50 7.31
CA ARG A 13 7.29 -2.48 7.01
C ARG A 13 8.24 -2.90 5.90
N CYS A 14 8.66 -4.17 5.87
CA CYS A 14 9.79 -4.61 5.04
C CYS A 14 9.45 -4.93 3.58
N ASP A 15 8.20 -5.27 3.24
CA ASP A 15 7.75 -5.62 1.87
C ASP A 15 8.70 -6.54 1.07
N THR A 16 9.20 -7.59 1.73
CA THR A 16 9.97 -8.67 1.11
C THR A 16 9.06 -9.86 0.76
N ALA A 17 9.52 -10.78 -0.09
CA ALA A 17 8.79 -12.03 -0.37
C ALA A 17 8.47 -12.81 0.92
N LEU A 18 9.44 -12.87 1.85
CA LEU A 18 9.27 -13.51 3.15
C LEU A 18 8.22 -12.81 4.01
N SER A 19 8.25 -11.47 4.07
CA SER A 19 7.24 -10.71 4.82
C SER A 19 5.83 -10.94 4.28
N ARG A 20 5.66 -11.03 2.96
CA ARG A 20 4.37 -11.31 2.32
C ARG A 20 3.89 -12.74 2.60
N ALA A 21 4.80 -13.71 2.57
CA ALA A 21 4.48 -15.09 2.96
C ALA A 21 4.03 -15.17 4.43
N MET A 22 4.71 -14.44 5.31
CA MET A 22 4.34 -14.37 6.72
C MET A 22 2.96 -13.75 6.95
N LEU A 23 2.66 -12.62 6.30
CA LEU A 23 1.34 -11.99 6.39
C LEU A 23 0.23 -12.96 5.94
N ARG A 24 0.45 -13.68 4.83
CA ARG A 24 -0.49 -14.72 4.35
C ARG A 24 -0.68 -15.83 5.38
N ALA A 25 0.39 -16.34 5.98
CA ALA A 25 0.32 -17.38 7.00
C ALA A 25 -0.44 -16.91 8.26
N CYS A 26 -0.38 -15.62 8.58
CA CYS A 26 -1.12 -15.00 9.68
C CYS A 26 -2.57 -14.58 9.29
N GLY A 27 -3.02 -14.84 8.07
CA GLY A 27 -4.34 -14.39 7.59
C GLY A 27 -4.46 -12.87 7.43
N VAL A 28 -3.35 -12.15 7.39
CA VAL A 28 -3.33 -10.69 7.26
C VAL A 28 -3.29 -10.34 5.77
N PRO A 29 -4.17 -9.43 5.30
CA PRO A 29 -4.12 -8.92 3.94
C PRO A 29 -2.74 -8.35 3.60
N VAL A 30 -2.18 -8.75 2.46
CA VAL A 30 -0.89 -8.22 2.00
C VAL A 30 -1.13 -6.88 1.30
N PRO A 31 -0.56 -5.76 1.80
CA PRO A 31 -0.68 -4.47 1.14
C PRO A 31 -0.10 -4.55 -0.27
N ARG A 32 -0.87 -4.15 -1.28
CA ARG A 32 -0.33 -3.97 -2.64
C ARG A 32 0.39 -2.62 -2.66
N ARG A 33 1.71 -2.63 -2.81
CA ARG A 33 2.52 -1.44 -3.05
C ARG A 33 2.86 -1.36 -4.53
N PHE A 34 2.42 -0.29 -5.18
CA PHE A 34 2.80 -0.01 -6.55
C PHE A 34 4.08 0.81 -6.55
N ARG A 35 5.03 0.46 -7.42
CA ARG A 35 6.20 1.30 -7.65
C ARG A 35 5.78 2.52 -8.46
N THR A 36 6.41 3.66 -8.22
CA THR A 36 6.24 4.85 -9.06
C THR A 36 6.43 4.48 -10.53
N GLY A 37 5.48 4.86 -11.39
CA GLY A 37 5.47 4.52 -12.81
C GLY A 37 4.84 3.17 -13.17
N SER A 38 4.33 2.39 -12.20
CA SER A 38 3.59 1.15 -12.50
C SER A 38 2.26 1.46 -13.20
N VAL A 39 1.94 0.73 -14.27
CA VAL A 39 0.59 0.73 -14.85
C VAL A 39 -0.31 -0.15 -13.99
N VAL A 40 -1.43 0.39 -13.54
CA VAL A 40 -2.39 -0.27 -12.65
C VAL A 40 -3.81 -0.02 -13.14
N ARG A 41 -4.75 -0.90 -12.80
CA ARG A 41 -6.16 -0.63 -13.06
C ARG A 41 -6.64 0.49 -12.15
N ALA A 42 -7.50 1.37 -12.67
CA ALA A 42 -8.03 2.51 -11.91
C ALA A 42 -8.69 2.09 -10.58
N SER A 43 -9.38 0.94 -10.55
CA SER A 43 -10.01 0.41 -9.34
C SER A 43 -9.03 -0.07 -8.25
N GLU A 44 -7.74 -0.18 -8.57
CA GLU A 44 -6.70 -0.63 -7.64
C GLU A 44 -5.83 0.53 -7.13
N TYR A 45 -6.10 1.77 -7.57
CA TYR A 45 -5.33 2.95 -7.18
C TYR A 45 -6.22 3.97 -6.45
N ASP A 46 -6.06 4.04 -5.12
CA ASP A 46 -6.85 4.93 -4.27
C ASP A 46 -6.60 6.42 -4.56
N GLY A 47 -5.46 6.77 -5.16
CA GLY A 47 -5.12 8.15 -5.51
C GLY A 47 -6.02 8.77 -6.59
N VAL A 48 -6.76 7.95 -7.37
CA VAL A 48 -7.74 8.48 -8.32
C VAL A 48 -8.83 9.27 -7.61
N ALA A 49 -9.36 8.76 -6.50
CA ALA A 49 -10.38 9.45 -5.72
C ALA A 49 -9.86 10.77 -5.15
N GLU A 50 -8.61 10.79 -4.69
CA GLU A 50 -7.92 11.99 -4.21
C GLU A 50 -7.79 13.04 -5.32
N CYS A 51 -7.44 12.64 -6.56
CA CYS A 51 -7.40 13.54 -7.70
C CYS A 51 -8.77 14.18 -8.00
N PHE A 52 -9.86 13.41 -7.92
CA PHE A 52 -11.22 13.93 -8.14
C PHE A 52 -11.72 14.82 -6.99
N ALA A 53 -11.19 14.65 -5.78
CA ALA A 53 -11.52 15.50 -4.63
C ALA A 53 -10.85 16.89 -4.70
N ASN A 54 -9.86 17.09 -5.57
CA ASN A 54 -9.18 18.37 -5.70
C ASN A 54 -10.08 19.44 -6.35
N HIS A 55 -10.19 20.60 -5.69
CA HIS A 55 -10.95 21.77 -6.19
C HIS A 55 -10.18 22.63 -7.21
N GLY A 56 -9.04 22.13 -7.72
CA GLY A 56 -8.15 22.87 -8.60
C GLY A 56 -6.87 22.13 -8.89
N SER A 57 -6.23 22.47 -10.01
CA SER A 57 -4.86 22.03 -10.29
C SER A 57 -3.88 22.89 -9.50
N PRO A 58 -2.81 22.33 -8.92
CA PRO A 58 -1.70 23.10 -8.39
C PRO A 58 -1.06 24.03 -9.43
N MET A 59 -1.26 23.76 -10.73
CA MET A 59 -0.82 24.63 -11.82
C MET A 59 -1.75 25.83 -12.09
N ASP A 60 -2.89 25.94 -11.40
CA ASP A 60 -3.83 27.06 -11.59
C ASP A 60 -3.28 28.41 -11.09
N GLY A 61 -2.11 28.43 -10.44
CA GLY A 61 -1.35 29.65 -10.14
C GLY A 61 -2.01 30.63 -9.16
N ARG A 62 -2.95 30.14 -8.33
CA ARG A 62 -3.66 30.91 -7.30
C ARG A 62 -2.93 30.93 -5.98
#